data_AF-A0A924CCI9-F1
#
_entry.id   AF-A0A924CCI9-F1
#
_cell.length_a   1.000
_cell.length_b   1.000
_cell.length_c   1.000
_cell.angle_alpha   90.00
_cell.angle_beta   90.00
_cell.angle_gamma   90.00
#
_symmetry.space_group_name_H-M   'P 1'
#
loop_
_entity.id
_entity.type
_entity.pdbx_description
1 polymer ?
#
loop_
_entity_poly.entity_id
_entity_poly.type
_entity_poly.pdbx_seq_one_letter_code
_entity_poly.pdbx_strand_id
1 'polypeptide(L)'
;ASGTGKSTLALQLVAATLAGGGRALLVSFEESRRNFRRRAAGIGLDVEAWLDSGALAFVHVDPAETSAGEISDMVRGHVANGVRAVILDSLTGYQHALRDENYLLLHMHELLAFLNQKGVATILVLAQAGIVGMLEPPFDMTYLADTVLMLRYFEAGGSVRRLISVVKKRTGEHEHMPRELFFDRLGVRVGLPLTSLHGLLDGRPRHSGDEPLLAARTTTDCESAAPS
;
A
#
# COMPACT_ATOMS: atom_id res chain seq x y z
N ALA A 1 -6.40 -6.66 6.30
CA ALA A 1 -6.85 -5.85 7.46
C ALA A 1 -6.70 -4.35 7.20
N SER A 2 -7.66 -3.56 7.69
CA SER A 2 -7.54 -2.10 7.79
C SER A 2 -6.44 -1.71 8.81
N GLY A 3 -5.84 -0.53 8.65
CA GLY A 3 -4.83 -0.01 9.57
C GLY A 3 -3.42 -0.63 9.48
N THR A 4 -3.19 -1.63 8.63
CA THR A 4 -1.85 -2.27 8.48
C THR A 4 -0.77 -1.38 7.85
N GLY A 5 -1.12 -0.17 7.40
CA GLY A 5 -0.18 0.81 6.85
C GLY A 5 0.00 0.78 5.33
N LYS A 6 -0.93 0.17 4.58
CA LYS A 6 -0.90 0.08 3.10
C LYS A 6 -0.83 1.45 2.42
N SER A 7 -1.71 2.37 2.81
CA SER A 7 -1.74 3.76 2.32
C SER A 7 -0.44 4.52 2.61
N THR A 8 0.18 4.22 3.75
CA THR A 8 1.46 4.80 4.16
C THR A 8 2.61 4.26 3.33
N LEU A 9 2.65 2.94 3.12
CA LEU A 9 3.62 2.31 2.21
C LEU A 9 3.47 2.81 0.77
N ALA A 10 2.23 2.93 0.27
CA ALA A 10 1.95 3.45 -1.07
C ALA A 10 2.51 4.87 -1.25
N LEU A 11 2.29 5.74 -0.27
CA LEU A 11 2.86 7.09 -0.29
C LEU A 11 4.39 7.06 -0.29
N GLN A 12 5.01 6.22 0.56
CA GLN A 12 6.48 6.09 0.60
C GLN A 12 7.06 5.65 -0.75
N LEU A 13 6.40 4.72 -1.44
CA LEU A 13 6.83 4.24 -2.76
C LEU A 13 6.79 5.36 -3.81
N VAL A 14 5.77 6.22 -3.76
CA VAL A 14 5.64 7.36 -4.69
C VAL A 14 6.51 8.54 -4.31
N ALA A 15 6.88 8.67 -3.04
CA ALA A 15 7.80 9.72 -2.58
C ALA A 15 9.13 9.67 -3.32
N ALA A 16 9.63 8.48 -3.71
CA ALA A 16 10.83 8.35 -4.55
C ALA A 16 10.66 9.00 -5.93
N THR A 17 9.51 8.81 -6.58
CA THR A 17 9.19 9.46 -7.87
C THR A 17 9.13 10.97 -7.73
N LEU A 18 8.50 11.47 -6.65
CA LEU A 18 8.38 12.91 -6.37
C LEU A 18 9.74 13.54 -6.05
N ALA A 19 10.57 12.85 -5.26
CA ALA A 19 11.94 13.28 -4.95
C ALA A 19 12.84 13.35 -6.19
N GLY A 20 12.59 12.48 -7.19
CA GLY A 20 13.24 12.55 -8.50
C GLY A 20 12.71 13.64 -9.43
N GLY A 21 11.86 14.55 -8.95
CA GLY A 21 11.23 15.61 -9.76
C GLY A 21 10.07 15.12 -10.65
N GLY A 22 9.66 13.86 -10.51
CA GLY A 22 8.50 13.31 -11.18
C GLY A 22 7.19 13.82 -10.60
N ARG A 23 6.09 13.54 -11.31
CA ARG A 23 4.73 13.89 -10.88
C ARG A 23 3.95 12.64 -10.50
N ALA A 24 3.10 12.76 -9.50
CA ALA A 24 2.24 11.68 -9.03
C ALA A 24 0.80 12.13 -8.82
N LEU A 25 -0.11 11.15 -8.94
CA LEU A 25 -1.53 11.32 -8.60
C LEU A 25 -1.88 10.35 -7.48
N LEU A 26 -2.54 10.85 -6.44
CA LEU A 26 -3.20 10.05 -5.42
C LEU A 26 -4.70 10.28 -5.54
N VAL A 27 -5.43 9.24 -5.94
CA VAL A 27 -6.88 9.20 -5.94
C VAL A 27 -7.32 8.53 -4.65
N SER A 28 -8.01 9.26 -3.78
CA SER A 28 -8.51 8.73 -2.52
C SER A 28 -10.02 8.57 -2.51
N PHE A 29 -10.50 7.36 -2.22
CA PHE A 29 -11.92 7.02 -2.14
C PHE A 29 -12.51 7.08 -0.72
N GLU A 30 -11.65 7.20 0.29
CA GLU A 30 -12.06 7.15 1.71
C GLU A 30 -11.47 8.29 2.52
N GLU A 31 -10.21 8.66 2.26
CA GLU A 31 -9.47 9.59 3.11
C GLU A 31 -9.58 11.03 2.60
N SER A 32 -9.93 11.95 3.49
CA SER A 32 -9.87 13.39 3.18
C SER A 32 -8.43 13.90 3.06
N ARG A 33 -8.22 14.95 2.26
CA ARG A 33 -6.91 15.62 2.09
C ARG A 33 -6.25 16.00 3.43
N ARG A 34 -7.04 16.41 4.43
CA ARG A 34 -6.55 16.75 5.78
C ARG A 34 -5.99 15.54 6.51
N ASN A 35 -6.66 14.39 6.43
CA ASN A 35 -6.19 13.16 7.06
C ASN A 35 -4.94 12.63 6.36
N PHE A 36 -4.92 12.68 5.03
CA PHE A 36 -3.75 12.36 4.21
C PHE A 36 -2.52 13.15 4.66
N ARG A 37 -2.62 14.48 4.76
CA ARG A 37 -1.53 15.37 5.21
C ARG A 37 -1.01 14.98 6.59
N ARG A 38 -1.93 14.76 7.55
CA ARG A 38 -1.55 14.34 8.91
C ARG A 38 -0.83 13.00 8.92
N ARG A 39 -1.27 12.04 8.10
CA ARG A 39 -0.67 10.72 7.98
C ARG A 39 0.72 10.79 7.35
N ALA A 40 0.89 11.59 6.31
CA ALA A 40 2.18 11.85 5.68
C ALA A 40 3.19 12.45 6.67
N ALA A 41 2.78 13.50 7.40
CA ALA A 41 3.62 14.11 8.44
C ALA A 41 3.98 13.12 9.56
N GLY A 42 3.07 12.21 9.91
CA GLY A 42 3.30 11.17 10.91
C GLY A 42 4.44 10.21 10.58
N ILE A 43 4.80 10.08 9.30
CA ILE A 43 5.93 9.27 8.82
C ILE A 43 7.12 10.11 8.33
N GLY A 44 7.15 11.40 8.68
CA GLY A 44 8.25 12.30 8.31
C GLY A 44 8.26 12.73 6.84
N LEU A 45 7.17 12.50 6.09
CA LEU A 45 7.04 13.01 4.73
C LEU A 45 6.33 14.36 4.74
N ASP A 46 7.07 15.42 4.38
CA ASP A 46 6.48 16.72 4.07
C ASP A 46 5.96 16.72 2.63
N VAL A 47 4.65 16.57 2.50
CA VAL A 47 3.96 16.53 1.20
C VAL A 47 3.49 17.91 0.74
N GLU A 48 3.57 18.95 1.57
CA GLU A 48 2.98 20.25 1.24
C GLU A 48 3.67 20.89 0.05
N ALA A 49 5.00 20.86 -0.01
CA ALA A 49 5.76 21.37 -1.15
C ALA A 49 5.36 20.68 -2.48
N TRP A 50 5.08 19.37 -2.46
CA TRP A 50 4.64 18.64 -3.64
C TRP A 50 3.19 18.95 -4.02
N LEU A 51 2.32 19.14 -3.03
CA LEU A 51 0.93 19.54 -3.25
C LEU A 51 0.84 20.95 -3.83
N ASP A 52 1.60 21.90 -3.28
CA ASP A 52 1.55 23.31 -3.65
C ASP A 52 2.16 23.55 -5.04
N SER A 53 3.23 22.82 -5.38
CA SER A 53 3.82 22.85 -6.72
C SER A 53 3.01 22.07 -7.78
N GLY A 54 2.04 21.25 -7.36
CA GLY A 54 1.30 20.36 -8.25
C GLY A 54 2.13 19.17 -8.77
N ALA A 55 3.27 18.87 -8.12
CA ALA A 55 4.03 17.65 -8.33
C ALA A 55 3.25 16.42 -7.82
N LEU A 56 2.56 16.56 -6.69
CA LEU A 56 1.59 15.60 -6.19
C LEU A 56 0.18 16.16 -6.35
N ALA A 57 -0.63 15.54 -7.20
CA ALA A 57 -2.07 15.78 -7.24
C ALA A 57 -2.76 14.86 -6.23
N PHE A 58 -3.60 15.44 -5.37
CA PHE A 58 -4.49 14.69 -4.47
C PHE A 58 -5.94 14.95 -4.88
N VAL A 59 -6.64 13.88 -5.24
CA VAL A 59 -8.06 13.93 -5.64
C VAL A 59 -8.84 13.05 -4.69
N HIS A 60 -9.78 13.65 -3.94
CA HIS A 60 -10.76 12.88 -3.19
C HIS A 60 -11.95 12.61 -4.10
N VAL A 61 -12.37 11.35 -4.18
CA VAL A 61 -13.50 10.91 -4.99
C VAL A 61 -14.52 10.30 -4.05
N ASP A 62 -15.76 10.76 -4.13
CA ASP A 62 -16.89 10.04 -3.54
C ASP A 62 -17.39 9.01 -4.56
N PRO A 63 -17.20 7.70 -4.30
CA PRO A 63 -17.68 6.65 -5.21
C PRO A 63 -19.19 6.65 -5.45
N ALA A 64 -19.99 7.26 -4.57
CA ALA A 64 -21.44 7.37 -4.75
C ALA A 64 -21.84 8.47 -5.75
N GLU A 65 -20.94 9.42 -6.02
CA GLU A 65 -21.20 10.57 -6.89
C GLU A 65 -20.42 10.52 -8.21
N THR A 66 -19.37 9.68 -8.28
CA THR A 66 -18.47 9.63 -9.44
C THR A 66 -18.44 8.25 -10.07
N SER A 67 -18.70 8.19 -11.37
CA SER A 67 -18.68 6.95 -12.15
C SER A 67 -17.26 6.43 -12.41
N ALA A 68 -17.14 5.14 -12.75
CA ALA A 68 -15.87 4.54 -13.16
C ALA A 68 -15.25 5.16 -14.42
N GLY A 69 -16.10 5.61 -15.35
CA GLY A 69 -15.67 6.33 -16.55
C GLY A 69 -15.03 7.68 -16.21
N GLU A 70 -15.69 8.47 -15.37
CA GLU A 70 -15.18 9.78 -14.93
C GLU A 70 -13.85 9.66 -14.18
N ILE A 71 -13.72 8.66 -13.29
CA ILE A 71 -12.43 8.38 -12.61
C ILE A 71 -11.36 8.04 -13.64
N SER A 72 -11.69 7.20 -14.62
CA SER A 72 -10.74 6.80 -15.68
C SER A 72 -10.29 7.99 -16.51
N ASP A 73 -11.21 8.87 -16.91
CA ASP A 73 -10.92 10.06 -17.70
C ASP A 73 -10.09 11.08 -16.91
N MET A 74 -10.41 11.28 -15.63
CA MET A 74 -9.62 12.11 -14.73
C MET A 74 -8.18 11.60 -14.60
N VAL A 75 -8.00 10.30 -14.37
CA VAL A 75 -6.66 9.68 -14.29
C VAL A 75 -5.91 9.83 -15.62
N ARG A 76 -6.58 9.59 -16.76
CA ARG A 76 -6.00 9.77 -18.10
C ARG A 76 -5.55 11.21 -18.35
N GLY A 77 -6.34 12.19 -17.93
CA GLY A 77 -5.98 13.61 -18.03
C GLY A 77 -4.73 13.95 -17.22
N HIS A 78 -4.61 13.44 -16.00
CA HIS A 78 -3.40 13.62 -15.19
C HIS A 78 -2.16 12.96 -15.81
N VAL A 79 -2.31 11.76 -16.38
CA VAL A 79 -1.22 11.07 -17.08
C VAL A 79 -0.79 11.83 -18.33
N ALA A 80 -1.73 12.39 -19.09
CA ALA A 80 -1.43 13.26 -20.22
C ALA A 80 -0.62 14.51 -19.81
N ASN A 81 -0.81 14.98 -18.58
CA ASN A 81 -0.05 16.09 -17.98
C ASN A 81 1.27 15.67 -17.30
N GLY A 82 1.76 14.45 -17.58
CA GLY A 82 3.09 14.00 -17.17
C GLY A 82 3.16 13.30 -15.82
N VAL A 83 2.03 12.86 -15.25
CA VAL A 83 2.03 11.97 -14.08
C VAL A 83 2.68 10.63 -14.43
N ARG A 84 3.63 10.18 -13.60
CA ARG A 84 4.41 8.94 -13.77
C ARG A 84 4.15 7.91 -12.68
N ALA A 85 3.45 8.28 -11.62
CA ALA A 85 3.00 7.36 -10.58
C ALA A 85 1.55 7.65 -10.16
N VAL A 86 0.73 6.62 -10.02
CA VAL A 86 -0.68 6.72 -9.60
C VAL A 86 -0.92 5.81 -8.39
N ILE A 87 -1.54 6.35 -7.35
CA ILE A 87 -2.06 5.60 -6.21
C ILE A 87 -3.59 5.64 -6.28
N LEU A 88 -4.23 4.47 -6.20
CA LEU A 88 -5.68 4.34 -6.02
C LEU A 88 -5.94 3.80 -4.59
N ASP A 89 -6.46 4.64 -3.68
CA ASP A 89 -6.54 4.34 -2.25
C ASP A 89 -7.89 4.70 -1.58
N SER A 90 -8.74 3.75 -1.19
CA SER A 90 -8.60 2.31 -1.34
C SER A 90 -9.67 1.79 -2.29
N LEU A 91 -9.34 0.77 -3.07
CA LEU A 91 -10.33 0.10 -3.92
C LEU A 91 -11.43 -0.56 -3.09
N THR A 92 -11.23 -0.78 -1.79
CA THR A 92 -12.26 -1.33 -0.90
C THR A 92 -13.44 -0.38 -0.75
N GLY A 93 -13.21 0.91 -0.47
CA GLY A 93 -14.26 1.93 -0.45
C GLY A 93 -14.96 2.06 -1.80
N TYR A 94 -14.17 2.01 -2.88
CA TYR A 94 -14.68 2.06 -4.24
C TYR A 94 -15.60 0.88 -4.60
N GLN A 95 -15.21 -0.34 -4.23
CA GLN A 95 -16.03 -1.56 -4.38
C GLN A 95 -17.34 -1.51 -3.56
N HIS A 96 -17.27 -0.99 -2.34
CA HIS A 96 -18.45 -0.99 -1.45
C HIS A 96 -19.56 -0.07 -1.94
N ALA A 97 -19.22 1.03 -2.61
CA ALA A 97 -20.21 1.93 -3.17
C ALA A 97 -20.82 1.43 -4.48
N LEU A 98 -20.06 0.67 -5.27
CA LEU A 98 -20.46 0.19 -6.61
C LEU A 98 -20.97 -1.25 -6.60
N ARG A 99 -21.59 -1.69 -5.49
CA ARG A 99 -21.98 -3.10 -5.24
C ARG A 99 -22.86 -3.76 -6.32
N ASP A 100 -23.50 -2.99 -7.19
CA ASP A 100 -24.32 -3.49 -8.31
C ASP A 100 -23.63 -3.41 -9.69
N GLU A 101 -22.39 -2.88 -9.77
CA GLU A 101 -21.65 -2.78 -11.02
C GLU A 101 -20.74 -4.00 -11.25
N ASN A 102 -21.28 -5.02 -11.94
CA ASN A 102 -20.50 -6.16 -12.46
C ASN A 102 -19.32 -5.75 -13.39
N TYR A 103 -19.24 -4.48 -13.78
CA TYR A 103 -18.25 -3.94 -14.70
C TYR A 103 -17.06 -3.26 -14.02
N LEU A 104 -17.05 -3.11 -12.69
CA LEU A 104 -15.96 -2.43 -11.98
C LEU A 104 -14.59 -3.05 -12.28
N LEU A 105 -14.52 -4.39 -12.25
CA LEU A 105 -13.31 -5.14 -12.56
C LEU A 105 -12.83 -4.90 -13.99
N LEU A 106 -13.75 -4.82 -14.95
CA LEU A 106 -13.43 -4.54 -16.35
C LEU A 106 -12.86 -3.13 -16.52
N HIS A 107 -13.52 -2.12 -15.94
CA HIS A 107 -13.02 -0.73 -15.99
C HIS A 107 -11.65 -0.59 -15.34
N MET A 108 -11.43 -1.24 -14.19
CA MET A 108 -10.11 -1.28 -13.55
C MET A 108 -9.08 -1.97 -14.43
N HIS A 109 -9.42 -3.09 -15.06
CA HIS A 109 -8.52 -3.77 -15.98
C HIS A 109 -8.11 -2.87 -17.16
N GLU A 110 -9.05 -2.16 -17.77
CA GLU A 110 -8.79 -1.24 -18.88
C GLU A 110 -7.95 -0.04 -18.46
N LEU A 111 -8.25 0.56 -17.30
CA LEU A 111 -7.46 1.66 -16.75
C LEU A 111 -6.01 1.22 -16.47
N LEU A 112 -5.84 0.05 -15.84
CA LEU A 112 -4.51 -0.49 -15.53
C LEU A 112 -3.73 -0.85 -16.79
N ALA A 113 -4.39 -1.43 -17.80
CA ALA A 113 -3.79 -1.70 -19.10
C ALA A 113 -3.29 -0.39 -19.76
N PHE A 114 -4.10 0.67 -19.72
CA PHE A 114 -3.69 2.00 -20.19
C PHE A 114 -2.48 2.54 -19.43
N LEU A 115 -2.51 2.51 -18.09
CA LEU A 115 -1.42 3.02 -17.26
C LEU A 115 -0.11 2.26 -17.52
N ASN A 116 -0.20 0.93 -17.67
CA ASN A 116 0.94 0.09 -18.00
C ASN A 116 1.53 0.43 -19.39
N GLN A 117 0.67 0.59 -20.42
CA GLN A 117 1.11 1.01 -21.76
C GLN A 117 1.79 2.39 -21.76
N LYS A 118 1.42 3.28 -20.83
CA LYS A 118 2.06 4.59 -20.64
C LYS A 118 3.30 4.55 -19.75
N GLY A 119 3.69 3.39 -19.22
CA GLY A 119 4.83 3.27 -18.32
C GLY A 119 4.62 4.03 -17.01
N VAL A 120 3.39 4.09 -16.52
CA VAL A 120 3.01 4.75 -15.26
C VAL A 120 3.00 3.71 -14.15
N ALA A 121 3.81 3.93 -13.11
CA ALA A 121 3.82 3.08 -11.93
C ALA A 121 2.49 3.20 -11.20
N THR A 122 1.76 2.09 -11.02
CA THR A 122 0.44 2.11 -10.41
C THR A 122 0.42 1.29 -9.13
N ILE A 123 -0.06 1.89 -8.05
CA ILE A 123 -0.19 1.25 -6.74
C ILE A 123 -1.67 1.20 -6.37
N LEU A 124 -2.17 -0.01 -6.16
CA LEU A 124 -3.54 -0.27 -5.75
C LEU A 124 -3.55 -0.63 -4.27
N VAL A 125 -4.33 0.10 -3.49
CA VAL A 125 -4.50 -0.22 -2.07
C VAL A 125 -5.82 -0.96 -1.89
N LEU A 126 -5.72 -2.20 -1.43
CA LEU A 126 -6.87 -3.05 -1.10
C LEU A 126 -6.81 -3.45 0.36
N ALA A 127 -7.89 -3.25 1.10
CA ALA A 127 -8.06 -3.78 2.43
C ALA A 127 -8.96 -5.03 2.38
N GLN A 128 -8.44 -6.17 2.83
CA GLN A 128 -9.30 -7.29 3.18
C GLN A 128 -10.03 -6.97 4.49
N ALA A 129 -11.36 -7.18 4.50
CA ALA A 129 -12.18 -7.16 5.70
C ALA A 129 -11.72 -8.25 6.67
N GLY A 130 -11.65 -7.95 7.97
CA GLY A 130 -11.11 -8.85 8.99
C GLY A 130 -9.71 -8.46 9.48
N ILE A 131 -9.51 -8.59 10.80
CA ILE A 131 -8.28 -8.18 11.50
C ILE A 131 -7.31 -9.36 11.66
N VAL A 132 -7.84 -10.59 11.84
CA VAL A 132 -7.07 -11.83 12.10
C VAL A 132 -7.79 -13.02 11.45
N GLY A 133 -7.05 -13.92 10.78
CA GLY A 133 -7.56 -15.20 10.26
C GLY A 133 -7.39 -15.43 8.75
N MET A 134 -7.85 -16.61 8.29
CA MET A 134 -7.97 -16.96 6.87
C MET A 134 -9.09 -16.12 6.25
N LEU A 135 -8.71 -15.32 5.26
CA LEU A 135 -9.62 -14.44 4.53
C LEU A 135 -9.49 -14.80 3.07
N GLU A 136 -10.54 -15.38 2.51
CA GLU A 136 -10.71 -15.38 1.06
C GLU A 136 -10.79 -13.91 0.62
N PRO A 137 -9.94 -13.46 -0.31
CA PRO A 137 -10.13 -12.14 -0.88
C PRO A 137 -11.52 -12.12 -1.52
N PRO A 138 -12.34 -11.06 -1.30
CA PRO A 138 -13.73 -11.04 -1.77
C PRO A 138 -13.86 -11.24 -3.28
N PHE A 139 -12.78 -10.97 -4.03
CA PHE A 139 -12.59 -11.35 -5.43
C PHE A 139 -11.10 -11.59 -5.69
N ASP A 140 -10.76 -12.45 -6.65
CA ASP A 140 -9.38 -12.63 -7.10
C ASP A 140 -8.93 -11.42 -7.94
N MET A 141 -8.64 -10.28 -7.30
CA MET A 141 -8.04 -9.11 -7.97
C MET A 141 -6.53 -9.29 -8.20
N THR A 142 -5.97 -10.44 -7.80
CA THR A 142 -4.55 -10.77 -7.95
C THR A 142 -4.13 -10.75 -9.42
N TYR A 143 -5.03 -10.99 -10.38
CA TYR A 143 -4.70 -10.94 -11.81
C TYR A 143 -4.45 -9.52 -12.34
N LEU A 144 -4.99 -8.49 -11.66
CA LEU A 144 -4.83 -7.08 -12.05
C LEU A 144 -3.43 -6.55 -11.76
N ALA A 145 -2.70 -7.17 -10.82
CA ALA A 145 -1.41 -6.71 -10.38
C ALA A 145 -0.27 -7.64 -10.84
N ASP A 146 0.82 -7.02 -11.28
CA ASP A 146 2.09 -7.71 -11.55
C ASP A 146 2.79 -8.10 -10.24
N THR A 147 2.69 -7.26 -9.21
CA THR A 147 3.28 -7.50 -7.88
C THR A 147 2.23 -7.33 -6.79
N VAL A 148 2.18 -8.27 -5.85
CA VAL A 148 1.25 -8.24 -4.71
C VAL A 148 2.03 -8.22 -3.42
N LEU A 149 1.91 -7.11 -2.70
CA LEU A 149 2.44 -6.94 -1.35
C LEU A 149 1.32 -7.19 -0.34
N MET A 150 1.57 -8.07 0.62
CA MET A 150 0.64 -8.38 1.70
C MET A 150 1.15 -7.83 3.01
N LEU A 151 0.33 -7.01 3.65
CA LEU A 151 0.59 -6.45 4.98
C LEU A 151 -0.42 -7.05 5.98
N ARG A 152 0.09 -7.66 7.05
CA ARG A 152 -0.73 -8.30 8.08
C ARG A 152 -0.31 -7.89 9.48
N TYR A 153 -1.27 -7.98 10.41
CA TYR A 153 -0.97 -8.01 11.83
C TYR A 153 -0.60 -9.44 12.24
N PHE A 154 0.30 -9.55 13.20
CA PHE A 154 0.59 -10.79 13.89
C PHE A 154 0.87 -10.49 15.36
N GLU A 155 0.61 -11.46 16.23
CA GLU A 155 0.92 -11.36 17.64
C GLU A 155 2.22 -12.09 17.94
N ALA A 156 3.12 -11.44 18.69
CA ALA A 156 4.31 -12.07 19.22
C ALA A 156 4.68 -11.40 20.55
N GLY A 157 4.89 -12.21 21.60
CA GLY A 157 5.26 -11.71 22.93
C GLY A 157 4.22 -10.76 23.53
N GLY A 158 2.92 -11.02 23.33
CA GLY A 158 1.83 -10.18 23.83
C GLY A 158 1.69 -8.82 23.14
N SER A 159 2.41 -8.59 22.04
CA SER A 159 2.37 -7.35 21.26
C SER A 159 1.82 -7.61 19.86
N VAL A 160 0.91 -6.73 19.42
CA VAL A 160 0.44 -6.70 18.02
C VAL A 160 1.48 -6.00 17.16
N ARG A 161 2.07 -6.75 16.23
CA ARG A 161 3.14 -6.31 15.32
C ARG A 161 2.62 -6.39 13.88
N ARG A 162 3.35 -5.79 12.94
CA ARG A 162 3.00 -5.77 11.51
C ARG A 162 4.07 -6.49 10.71
N LEU A 163 3.68 -7.21 9.68
CA LEU A 163 4.60 -7.83 8.74
C LEU A 163 4.27 -7.38 7.31
N ILE A 164 5.28 -7.50 6.45
CA ILE A 164 5.18 -7.36 5.00
C ILE A 164 5.71 -8.64 4.34
N SER A 165 5.05 -9.07 3.27
CA SER A 165 5.47 -10.19 2.43
C SER A 165 5.15 -9.89 0.98
N VAL A 166 5.99 -10.36 0.07
CA VAL A 166 5.66 -10.41 -1.36
C VAL A 166 4.95 -11.73 -1.64
N VAL A 167 3.70 -11.68 -2.07
CA VAL A 167 2.89 -12.88 -2.36
C VAL A 167 3.03 -13.31 -3.81
N LYS A 168 3.21 -12.33 -4.70
CA LYS A 168 3.33 -12.54 -6.14
C LYS A 168 4.23 -11.49 -6.73
N LYS A 169 5.05 -11.90 -7.69
CA LYS A 169 5.75 -11.02 -8.63
C LYS A 169 5.76 -11.72 -9.99
N ARG A 170 5.22 -11.08 -11.03
CA ARG A 170 5.04 -11.69 -12.36
C ARG A 170 6.36 -11.93 -13.09
N THR A 171 7.38 -11.11 -12.82
CA THR A 171 8.69 -11.20 -13.47
C THR A 171 9.83 -11.16 -12.46
N GLY A 172 10.78 -12.09 -12.60
CA GLY A 172 11.94 -12.21 -11.73
C GLY A 172 11.63 -12.75 -10.33
N GLU A 173 12.68 -12.96 -9.54
CA GLU A 173 12.56 -13.46 -8.17
C GLU A 173 12.05 -12.36 -7.22
N HIS A 174 11.49 -12.79 -6.10
CA HIS A 174 11.10 -11.93 -4.99
C HIS A 174 11.48 -12.55 -3.66
N GLU A 175 11.61 -11.71 -2.64
CA GLU A 175 11.82 -12.16 -1.26
C GLU A 175 10.69 -13.11 -0.83
N HIS A 176 11.07 -14.28 -0.31
CA HIS A 176 10.15 -15.33 0.11
C HIS A 176 9.87 -15.30 1.61
N MET A 177 10.72 -14.62 2.39
CA MET A 177 10.57 -14.54 3.84
C MET A 177 9.74 -13.33 4.27
N PRO A 178 8.69 -13.51 5.09
CA PRO A 178 7.99 -12.40 5.73
C PRO A 178 8.94 -11.61 6.63
N ARG A 179 8.81 -10.29 6.63
CA ARG A 179 9.63 -9.38 7.44
C ARG A 179 8.77 -8.48 8.30
N GLU A 180 9.26 -8.09 9.48
CA GLU A 180 8.56 -7.11 10.31
C GLU A 180 8.53 -5.74 9.62
N LEU A 181 7.41 -5.04 9.74
CA LEU A 181 7.20 -3.72 9.14
C LEU A 181 6.98 -2.67 10.23
N PHE A 182 7.77 -1.60 10.17
CA PHE A 182 7.73 -0.49 11.10
C PHE A 182 7.32 0.80 10.41
N PHE A 183 6.56 1.61 11.15
CA PHE A 183 6.20 2.97 10.76
C PHE A 183 6.57 3.88 11.91
N ASP A 184 7.46 4.83 11.65
CA ASP A 184 7.87 5.85 12.61
C ASP A 184 8.15 7.16 11.87
N ARG A 185 8.68 8.17 12.58
CA ARG A 185 8.96 9.49 12.01
C ARG A 185 10.09 9.46 10.96
N LEU A 186 10.84 8.38 10.85
CA LEU A 186 11.86 8.18 9.82
C LEU A 186 11.28 7.52 8.56
N GLY A 187 10.00 7.18 8.57
CA GLY A 187 9.29 6.61 7.43
C GLY A 187 8.89 5.15 7.64
N VAL A 188 9.02 4.38 6.56
CA VAL A 188 8.71 2.94 6.54
C VAL A 188 10.01 2.15 6.61
N ARG A 189 10.14 1.26 7.60
CA ARG A 189 11.33 0.40 7.76
C ARG A 189 10.93 -1.07 7.73
N VAL A 190 11.77 -1.88 7.08
CA VAL A 190 11.59 -3.33 6.98
C VAL A 190 12.67 -4.00 7.82
N GLY A 191 12.25 -4.83 8.77
CA GLY A 191 13.14 -5.53 9.69
C GLY A 191 13.74 -6.82 9.14
N LEU A 192 14.27 -7.61 10.07
CA LEU A 192 14.80 -8.94 9.78
C LEU A 192 13.72 -9.93 9.33
N PRO A 193 14.10 -10.99 8.60
CA PRO A 193 13.23 -12.11 8.30
C PRO A 193 12.67 -12.76 9.58
N LEU A 194 11.38 -13.07 9.58
CA LEU A 194 10.69 -13.72 10.70
C LEU A 194 10.86 -15.25 10.62
N THR A 195 12.09 -15.76 10.78
CA THR A 195 12.43 -17.18 10.58
C THR A 195 11.96 -18.10 11.69
N SER A 196 11.79 -17.61 12.91
CA SER A 196 11.36 -18.38 14.09
C SER A 196 9.83 -18.57 14.18
N LEU A 197 9.08 -17.98 13.25
CA LEU A 197 7.62 -17.96 13.26
C LEU A 197 7.04 -18.65 12.02
N HIS A 198 6.14 -19.60 12.25
CA HIS A 198 5.34 -20.28 11.22
C HIS A 198 3.87 -19.89 11.33
N GLY A 199 3.06 -20.13 10.29
CA GLY A 199 1.64 -19.74 10.30
C GLY A 199 1.41 -18.21 10.25
N LEU A 200 2.43 -17.44 9.84
CA LEU A 200 2.27 -15.99 9.70
C LEU A 200 1.24 -15.63 8.62
N LEU A 201 1.15 -16.44 7.56
CA LEU A 201 0.24 -16.20 6.44
C LEU A 201 -1.19 -16.68 6.73
N ASP A 202 -1.38 -17.72 7.56
CA ASP A 202 -2.71 -18.20 7.97
C ASP A 202 -3.27 -17.43 9.18
N GLY A 203 -2.46 -16.54 9.78
CA GLY A 203 -2.84 -15.65 10.87
C GLY A 203 -2.77 -16.30 12.25
N ARG A 204 -2.18 -17.50 12.38
CA ARG A 204 -1.95 -18.19 13.64
C ARG A 204 -0.46 -18.43 13.84
N PRO A 205 0.30 -17.41 14.30
CA PRO A 205 1.74 -17.54 14.50
C PRO A 205 2.04 -18.66 15.50
N ARG A 206 2.90 -19.59 15.09
CA ARG A 206 3.46 -20.64 15.94
C ARG A 206 4.96 -20.44 16.00
N HIS A 207 5.48 -20.37 17.21
CA HIS A 207 6.91 -20.33 17.43
C HIS A 207 7.51 -21.73 17.29
N SER A 208 8.65 -21.84 16.63
CA SER A 208 9.42 -23.08 16.55
C SER A 208 10.85 -22.79 16.99
N GLY A 209 11.26 -23.36 18.12
CA GLY A 209 12.63 -23.27 18.65
C GLY A 209 12.73 -22.69 20.06
N ASP A 210 13.97 -22.68 20.57
CA ASP A 210 14.38 -22.12 21.88
C ASP A 210 14.88 -20.67 21.77
N GLU A 211 14.94 -20.11 20.56
CA GLU A 211 15.31 -18.72 20.31
C GLU A 211 14.26 -17.76 20.90
N PRO A 212 14.64 -16.57 21.37
CA PRO A 212 13.68 -15.57 21.80
C PRO A 212 12.72 -15.22 20.66
N LEU A 213 11.42 -15.23 20.97
CA LEU A 213 10.31 -15.07 20.03
C LEU A 213 10.56 -14.00 18.96
N LEU A 214 11.08 -12.85 19.39
CA LEU A 214 11.68 -11.79 18.58
C LEU A 214 12.71 -11.04 19.44
N ALA A 215 13.71 -10.39 18.82
CA ALA A 215 14.57 -9.45 19.52
C ALA A 215 13.70 -8.37 20.23
N ALA A 216 14.07 -8.03 21.47
CA ALA A 216 13.47 -6.91 22.17
C ALA A 216 13.62 -5.65 21.32
N ARG A 217 12.59 -4.81 21.23
CA ARG A 217 12.68 -3.51 20.56
C ARG A 217 13.74 -2.68 21.27
N THR A 218 14.99 -2.76 20.83
CA THR A 218 16.03 -1.87 21.33
C THR A 218 15.87 -0.54 20.60
N THR A 219 16.05 0.57 21.31
CA THR A 219 16.14 1.90 20.70
C THR A 219 17.23 1.97 19.62
N THR A 220 18.17 1.03 19.63
CA THR A 220 19.29 0.88 18.70
C THR A 220 18.89 0.34 17.32
N ASP A 221 17.74 -0.35 17.18
CA ASP A 221 17.20 -0.75 15.87
C ASP A 221 16.66 0.46 15.06
N CYS A 222 16.61 1.66 15.67
CA CYS A 222 16.42 2.93 14.97
C CYS A 222 17.72 3.53 14.41
N GLU A 223 18.91 3.08 14.85
CA GLU A 223 20.20 3.70 14.49
C GLU A 223 21.05 2.86 13.53
N SER A 224 20.84 1.55 13.44
CA SER A 224 21.71 0.65 12.65
C SER A 224 21.39 0.54 11.16
N ALA A 225 20.40 1.28 10.65
CA ALA A 225 20.03 1.32 9.23
C ALA A 225 20.40 2.65 8.55
N ALA A 226 21.43 3.35 9.03
CA ALA A 226 22.05 4.44 8.29
C ALA A 226 22.81 3.87 7.07
N PRO A 227 22.65 4.42 5.85
CA PRO A 227 23.39 3.94 4.70
C PRO A 227 24.88 4.25 4.87
N SER A 228 25.72 3.29 4.46
CA SER A 228 27.12 3.54 4.14
C SER A 228 27.24 4.13 2.75
#